data_AF-A0A0F3RUI9-F1
#
_entry.id   AF-A0A0F3RUI9-F1
#
_cell.length_a   1.000
_cell.length_b   1.000
_cell.length_c   1.000
_cell.angle_alpha   90.00
_cell.angle_beta   90.00
_cell.angle_gamma   90.00
#
_symmetry.space_group_name_H-M   'P 1'
#
loop_
_entity.id
_entity.type
_entity.pdbx_description
1 polymer ?
#
loop_
_entity_poly.entity_id
_entity_poly.type
_entity_poly.pdbx_seq_one_letter_code
_entity_poly.pdbx_strand_id
1 'polypeptide(L)' 'MNEQQVERLCQIAPKYGLTLEHRGLIITKINEAETSFDTAAYMPDQFVDLLAKIIATRMKADLWQWQA' A
#
# COMPACT_ATOMS: atom_id res chain seq x y z
N MET A 1 -6.87 11.52 3.62
CA MET A 1 -8.06 11.04 2.88
C MET A 1 -9.14 10.62 3.87
N ASN A 2 -10.39 10.41 3.43
CA ASN A 2 -11.45 9.93 4.33
C ASN A 2 -11.57 8.40 4.32
N GLU A 3 -12.33 7.84 5.25
CA GLU A 3 -12.44 6.38 5.45
C GLU A 3 -13.05 5.68 4.23
N GLN A 4 -14.03 6.30 3.57
CA GLN A 4 -14.62 5.77 2.34
C GLN A 4 -13.59 5.65 1.20
N GLN A 5 -12.66 6.60 1.10
CA GLN A 5 -11.58 6.55 0.11
C GLN A 5 -10.58 5.44 0.43
N VAL A 6 -10.25 5.23 1.71
CA VAL A 6 -9.39 4.12 2.16
C VAL A 6 -10.05 2.78 1.84
N GLU A 7 -11.33 2.64 2.17
CA GLU A 7 -12.07 1.41 1.90
C GLU A 7 -12.15 1.15 0.39
N ARG A 8 -12.42 2.19 -0.41
CA ARG A 8 -12.41 2.08 -1.87
C ARG A 8 -11.03 1.69 -2.40
N LEU A 9 -9.96 2.24 -1.84
CA LEU A 9 -8.59 1.89 -2.19
C LEU A 9 -8.32 0.41 -1.91
N CYS A 10 -8.71 -0.08 -0.74
CA CYS A 10 -8.58 -1.49 -0.37
C CYS A 10 -9.40 -2.42 -1.30
N GLN A 11 -10.55 -1.98 -1.80
CA GLN A 11 -11.34 -2.73 -2.77
C GLN A 11 -10.70 -2.80 -4.17
N ILE A 12 -10.02 -1.74 -4.62
CA ILE A 12 -9.39 -1.71 -5.95
C ILE A 12 -7.97 -2.25 -5.96
N ALA A 13 -7.26 -2.20 -4.83
CA ALA A 13 -5.87 -2.65 -4.71
C ALA A 13 -5.63 -4.09 -5.25
N PRO A 14 -6.51 -5.08 -5.01
CA PRO A 14 -6.32 -6.43 -5.54
C PRO A 14 -6.27 -6.51 -7.06
N LYS A 15 -6.93 -5.58 -7.78
CA LYS A 15 -6.86 -5.50 -9.25
C LYS A 15 -5.46 -5.20 -9.77
N TYR A 16 -4.62 -4.60 -8.93
CA TYR A 16 -3.25 -4.24 -9.23
C TYR A 16 -2.23 -5.18 -8.55
N GLY A 17 -2.70 -6.32 -7.99
CA GLY A 17 -1.85 -7.28 -7.30
C GLY A 17 -1.46 -6.84 -5.89
N LEU A 18 -2.28 -6.01 -5.24
CA LEU A 18 -2.04 -5.50 -3.89
C LEU A 18 -3.14 -5.89 -2.91
N THR A 19 -2.74 -6.37 -1.74
CA THR A 19 -3.64 -6.62 -0.63
C THR A 19 -3.38 -5.59 0.44
N LEU A 20 -4.38 -4.77 0.76
CA LEU A 20 -4.27 -3.73 1.78
C LEU A 20 -5.21 -4.09 2.93
N GLU A 21 -4.67 -4.14 4.14
CA GLU A 21 -5.49 -4.21 5.37
C GLU A 21 -5.44 -2.86 6.07
N HIS A 22 -6.60 -2.40 6.54
CA HIS A 22 -6.74 -1.14 7.23
C HIS A 22 -7.58 -1.28 8.50
N ARG A 23 -7.33 -0.38 9.45
CA ARG A 23 -8.15 -0.20 10.65
C ARG A 23 -8.51 1.28 10.74
N GLY A 24 -9.72 1.62 10.32
CA GLY A 24 -10.15 3.00 10.12
C GLY A 24 -9.29 3.68 9.04
N LEU A 25 -8.63 4.77 9.41
CA LEU A 25 -7.74 5.55 8.53
C LEU A 25 -6.29 5.07 8.53
N ILE A 26 -5.96 3.98 9.22
CA ILE A 26 -4.58 3.46 9.26
C ILE A 26 -4.47 2.20 8.40
N ILE A 27 -3.58 2.19 7.41
CA ILE A 27 -3.17 0.96 6.74
C ILE A 27 -2.24 0.21 7.68
N THR A 28 -2.67 -0.99 8.09
CA THR A 28 -1.93 -1.86 9.01
C THR A 28 -1.10 -2.91 8.26
N LYS A 29 -1.38 -3.14 6.97
CA LYS A 29 -0.66 -4.12 6.17
C LYS A 29 -0.71 -3.81 4.69
N ILE A 30 0.41 -4.03 4.00
CA ILE A 30 0.53 -3.98 2.55
C ILE A 30 1.17 -5.29 2.08
N ASN A 31 0.37 -6.09 1.38
CA ASN A 31 0.65 -7.49 1.02
C ASN A 31 0.95 -8.33 2.27
N GLU A 32 2.14 -8.93 2.32
CA GLU A 32 2.60 -9.75 3.43
C GLU A 32 3.37 -8.95 4.48
N ALA A 33 3.59 -7.65 4.24
CA ALA A 33 4.34 -6.81 5.17
C ALA A 33 3.42 -5.98 6.06
N GLU A 34 3.59 -6.14 7.37
CA GLU A 34 2.98 -5.27 8.36
C GLU A 34 3.52 -3.85 8.22
N THR A 35 2.63 -2.88 8.36
CA THR A 35 2.98 -1.47 8.27
C THR A 35 2.04 -0.64 9.11
N SER A 36 2.33 0.64 9.28
CA SER A 36 1.43 1.57 9.94
C SER A 36 1.51 2.90 9.21
N PHE A 37 0.57 3.10 8.29
CA PHE A 37 0.45 4.36 7.56
C PHE A 37 -0.86 5.04 7.90
N ASP A 38 -0.76 6.22 8.50
CA ASP A 38 -1.91 7.08 8.72
C ASP A 38 -2.29 7.78 7.40
N THR A 39 -3.38 7.32 6.79
CA THR A 39 -3.89 7.87 5.53
C THR A 39 -4.58 9.23 5.71
N ALA A 40 -4.89 9.64 6.94
CA ALA A 40 -5.49 10.96 7.20
C ALA A 40 -4.55 12.09 6.76
N ALA A 41 -3.24 11.87 6.92
CA ALA A 41 -2.18 12.81 6.56
C ALA A 41 -1.90 12.92 5.05
N TYR A 42 -2.46 12.03 4.22
CA TYR A 42 -2.17 11.96 2.79
C TYR A 42 -3.40 12.21 1.94
N MET A 43 -3.20 12.85 0.79
CA MET A 43 -4.20 12.81 -0.29
C MET A 43 -4.25 11.40 -0.91
N PRO A 44 -5.40 10.96 -1.46
CA PRO A 44 -5.52 9.66 -2.12
C PRO A 44 -4.42 9.41 -3.15
N ASP A 45 -4.16 10.38 -4.02
CA ASP A 45 -3.16 10.26 -5.09
C ASP A 45 -1.74 10.10 -4.53
N GLN A 46 -1.38 10.90 -3.52
CA GLN A 46 -0.07 10.81 -2.85
C GLN A 46 0.15 9.46 -2.18
N PHE A 47 -0.91 8.89 -1.61
CA PHE A 47 -0.82 7.59 -0.97
C PHE A 47 -0.68 6.47 -1.99
N VAL A 48 -1.40 6.53 -3.12
CA VAL A 48 -1.25 5.59 -4.23
C VAL A 48 0.18 5.65 -4.78
N ASP A 49 0.75 6.84 -4.97
CA ASP A 49 2.14 7.01 -5.39
C ASP A 49 3.13 6.43 -4.37
N LEU A 50 2.87 6.60 -3.07
CA LEU A 50 3.68 6.02 -2.01
C LEU A 50 3.64 4.49 -2.05
N LEU A 51 2.44 3.90 -2.18
CA LEU A 51 2.26 2.46 -2.34
C LEU A 51 3.07 1.95 -3.54
N ALA A 52 2.91 2.59 -4.70
CA ALA A 52 3.64 2.23 -5.92
C ALA A 52 5.16 2.25 -5.72
N LYS A 53 5.70 3.27 -5.04
CA LYS A 53 7.13 3.35 -4.71
C LYS A 53 7.59 2.24 -3.77
N ILE A 54 6.79 1.91 -2.75
CA ILE A 54 7.10 0.81 -1.81
C ILE A 54 7.17 -0.51 -2.57
N ILE A 55 6.18 -0.79 -3.41
CA ILE A 55 6.12 -2.03 -4.19
C ILE A 55 7.28 -2.08 -5.18
N ALA A 56 7.52 -1.01 -5.93
CA ALA A 56 8.64 -0.94 -6.87
C ALA A 56 9.99 -1.16 -6.16
N THR A 57 10.15 -0.64 -4.94
CA THR A 57 11.37 -0.85 -4.15
C THR A 57 11.51 -2.32 -3.72
N ARG A 58 10.43 -2.95 -3.26
CA ARG A 58 10.43 -4.38 -2.90
C ARG A 58 10.67 -5.27 -4.12
N MET A 59 9.96 -5.04 -5.22
CA MET A 59 10.17 -5.77 -6.48
C MET A 59 11.61 -5.66 -6.98
N LYS A 60 12.22 -4.47 -6.88
CA LYS A 60 13.64 -4.29 -7.18
C LYS A 60 14.51 -5.12 -6.23
N ALA A 61 14.28 -5.03 -4.92
CA ALA A 61 15.04 -5.80 -3.93
C ALA A 61 14.95 -7.32 -4.21
N ASP A 62 13.76 -7.85 -4.46
CA ASP A 62 13.54 -9.26 -4.81
C ASP A 62 14.26 -9.63 -6.11
N LEU A 63 14.18 -8.78 -7.14
CA LEU A 63 14.87 -8.97 -8.42
C LEU A 63 16.40 -9.00 -8.24
N TRP A 64 16.95 -8.13 -7.38
CA TRP A 64 18.38 -8.09 -7.08
C TRP A 64 18.82 -9.23 -6.14
N GLN A 65 17.96 -9.70 -5.24
CA GLN A 65 18.22 -10.83 -4.35
C GLN A 65 18.14 -12.19 -5.07
N TRP A 66 17.48 -12.28 -6.22
CA TRP A 66 17.37 -13.50 -7.02
C TRP A 66 18.72 -14.05 -7.54
N GLN A 67 19.81 -13.25 -7.48
CA GLN A 67 21.15 -13.67 -7.91
C GLN A 67 22.08 -14.15 -6.78
N ALA A 68 21.61 -14.31 -5.54
CA ALA A 68 22.42 -14.78 -4.40
C ALA A 68 22.31 -16.28 -4.14
#